data_AF-A0A5C3MKD0-F1
#
_entry.id   AF-A0A5C3MKD0-F1
#
_cell.length_a   1.000
_cell.length_b   1.000
_cell.length_c   1.000
_cell.angle_alpha   90.00
_cell.angle_beta   90.00
_cell.angle_gamma   90.00
#
_symmetry.space_group_name_H-M   'P 1'
#
loop_
_entity.id
_entity.type
_entity.pdbx_description
1 polymer ?
#
loop_
_entity_poly.entity_id
_entity_poly.type
_entity_poly.pdbx_seq_one_letter_code
_entity_poly.pdbx_strand_id
1 'polypeptide(L)'
;MLQLIQTSLARFGFTCWCPDLRDTPYSLYNTACWTIAVHTFKQALVGHTYEVLALNLRYTSDTMLILHMYDHFVHHVQSKRFLKEQKNPGSVSLTEEHTLAKAREKFAKAHNLPQRYVKIFGNAKVTSDDEWDGTLGVHVIKRLPFRSEAANTFIRRLDTYWKDTTIMECGQWRQRNRHWPSEPRDSVCCRLPLDLPIDYFDSAFYNHLLPGLRKKITEERLAFPADPSDILKVPSFPAEALSDMDLLRRYGTIVLARYCIPDDAVEEIELDNEGEEDDLDDDDDDRMGDGLNVVEEEEDIIEQCQAFAHLVNSNLV
;
A
#
# COMPACT_ATOMS: atom_id res chain seq x y z
N MET A 1 -24.72 17.54 7.21
CA MET A 1 -24.44 16.15 7.64
C MET A 1 -23.88 16.06 9.05
N LEU A 2 -22.74 16.69 9.35
CA LEU A 2 -22.08 16.61 10.67
C LEU A 2 -22.98 17.00 11.85
N GLN A 3 -23.77 18.07 11.72
CA GLN A 3 -24.74 18.48 12.74
C GLN A 3 -25.82 17.43 13.03
N LEU A 4 -26.24 16.65 12.02
CA LEU A 4 -27.20 15.56 12.22
C LEU A 4 -26.59 14.44 13.06
N ILE A 5 -25.35 14.04 12.74
CA ILE A 5 -24.62 13.02 13.49
C ILE A 5 -24.44 13.45 14.95
N GLN A 6 -23.97 14.69 15.17
CA GLN A 6 -23.80 15.26 16.51
C GLN A 6 -25.12 15.31 17.29
N THR A 7 -26.21 15.72 16.65
CA THR A 7 -27.53 15.75 17.28
C THR A 7 -28.03 14.35 17.62
N SER A 8 -27.83 13.38 16.73
CA SER A 8 -28.19 11.98 16.99
C SER A 8 -27.38 11.41 18.15
N LEU A 9 -26.07 11.65 18.23
CA LEU A 9 -25.25 11.23 19.37
C LEU A 9 -25.73 11.85 20.69
N ALA A 10 -25.96 13.16 20.71
CA ALA A 10 -26.42 13.87 21.90
C ALA A 10 -27.77 13.35 22.41
N ARG A 11 -28.68 12.94 21.52
CA ARG A 11 -30.00 12.36 21.91
C ARG A 11 -29.89 11.04 22.66
N PHE A 12 -28.85 10.25 22.39
CA PHE A 12 -28.54 9.02 23.12
C PHE A 12 -27.59 9.25 24.30
N GLY A 13 -27.20 10.50 24.57
CA GLY A 13 -26.26 10.86 25.64
C GLY A 13 -24.80 10.58 25.29
N PHE A 14 -24.46 10.41 24.01
CA PHE A 14 -23.11 10.10 23.57
C PHE A 14 -22.32 11.37 23.23
N THR A 15 -21.07 11.43 23.66
CA THR A 15 -20.10 12.48 23.27
C THR A 15 -19.37 12.14 21.98
N CYS A 16 -19.21 10.85 21.68
CA CYS A 16 -18.64 10.35 20.44
C CYS A 16 -19.29 9.01 20.07
N TRP A 17 -19.24 8.66 18.78
CA TRP A 17 -19.61 7.33 18.33
C TRP A 17 -18.45 6.38 18.58
N CYS A 18 -18.64 5.37 19.44
CA CYS A 18 -17.60 4.41 19.80
C CYS A 18 -18.25 3.08 20.24
N PRO A 19 -18.60 2.17 19.31
CA PRO A 19 -19.10 0.85 19.67
C PRO A 19 -18.12 0.08 20.56
N ASP A 20 -18.63 -0.69 21.51
CA ASP A 20 -17.80 -1.57 22.33
C ASP A 20 -17.60 -2.90 21.60
N LEU A 21 -16.39 -3.10 21.06
CA LEU A 21 -16.02 -4.30 20.31
C LEU A 21 -15.73 -5.51 21.21
N ARG A 22 -15.73 -5.34 22.53
CA ARG A 22 -15.55 -6.42 23.52
C ARG A 22 -16.86 -7.07 23.93
N ASP A 23 -17.98 -6.40 23.66
CA ASP A 23 -19.32 -6.84 23.99
C ASP A 23 -20.05 -7.35 22.74
N THR A 24 -21.17 -8.02 22.95
CA THR A 24 -22.01 -8.54 21.86
C THR A 24 -22.56 -7.39 20.99
N PRO A 25 -22.74 -7.60 19.67
CA PRO A 25 -23.31 -6.58 18.77
C PRO A 25 -24.68 -6.05 19.22
N TYR A 26 -25.42 -6.88 19.94
CA TYR A 26 -26.80 -6.62 20.36
C TYR A 26 -26.92 -6.15 21.82
N SER A 27 -25.81 -5.78 22.47
CA SER A 27 -25.89 -5.15 23.78
C SER A 27 -26.62 -3.81 23.71
N LEU A 28 -27.19 -3.33 24.82
CA LEU A 28 -27.98 -2.09 24.81
C LEU A 28 -27.17 -0.90 24.28
N TYR A 29 -25.89 -0.82 24.66
CA TYR A 29 -24.98 0.23 24.21
C TYR A 29 -24.65 0.11 22.72
N ASN A 30 -24.32 -1.09 22.25
CA ASN A 30 -24.01 -1.32 20.83
C ASN A 30 -25.23 -1.14 19.93
N THR A 31 -26.43 -1.51 20.40
CA THR A 31 -27.71 -1.27 19.72
C THR A 31 -27.96 0.23 19.55
N ALA A 32 -27.63 1.06 20.55
CA ALA A 32 -27.72 2.51 20.43
C ALA A 32 -26.71 3.04 19.39
N CYS A 33 -25.45 2.59 19.41
CA CYS A 33 -24.44 2.95 18.42
C CYS A 33 -24.86 2.57 16.99
N TRP A 34 -25.39 1.37 16.83
CA TRP A 34 -25.94 0.85 15.59
C TRP A 34 -27.10 1.71 15.07
N THR A 35 -28.08 2.00 15.94
CA THR A 35 -29.25 2.82 15.58
C THR A 35 -28.83 4.19 15.07
N ILE A 36 -27.87 4.83 15.75
CA ILE A 36 -27.34 6.14 15.37
C ILE A 36 -26.65 6.06 14.00
N ALA A 37 -25.78 5.07 13.79
CA ALA A 37 -25.04 4.92 12.55
C ALA A 37 -25.97 4.65 11.37
N VAL A 38 -26.89 3.68 11.47
CA VAL A 38 -27.81 3.33 10.38
C VAL A 38 -28.76 4.48 10.08
N HIS A 39 -29.30 5.15 11.09
CA HIS A 39 -30.19 6.29 10.88
C HIS A 39 -29.48 7.45 10.18
N THR A 40 -28.30 7.84 10.67
CA THR A 40 -27.55 8.95 10.09
C THR A 40 -27.02 8.63 8.69
N PHE A 41 -26.61 7.38 8.45
CA PHE A 41 -26.20 6.90 7.13
C PHE A 41 -27.35 6.94 6.10
N LYS A 42 -28.55 6.49 6.47
CA LYS A 42 -29.72 6.57 5.58
C LYS A 42 -30.10 8.01 5.24
N GLN A 43 -30.09 8.89 6.23
CA GLN A 43 -30.34 10.32 6.00
C GLN A 43 -29.28 10.94 5.08
N ALA A 44 -28.03 10.50 5.22
CA ALA A 44 -26.93 10.92 4.35
C ALA A 44 -27.11 10.47 2.89
N LEU A 45 -27.58 9.24 2.69
CA LEU A 45 -27.90 8.69 1.38
C LEU A 45 -29.03 9.46 0.70
N VAL A 46 -30.14 9.68 1.41
CA VAL A 46 -31.29 10.46 0.88
C VAL A 46 -30.90 11.91 0.63
N GLY A 47 -30.02 12.48 1.45
CA GLY A 47 -29.48 13.82 1.27
C GLY A 47 -28.42 13.95 0.19
N HIS A 48 -28.15 12.90 -0.60
CA HIS A 48 -27.13 12.85 -1.67
C HIS A 48 -25.71 13.25 -1.22
N THR A 49 -25.42 13.16 0.08
CA THR A 49 -24.14 13.65 0.63
C THR A 49 -22.94 12.79 0.24
N TYR A 50 -23.18 11.59 -0.27
CA TYR A 50 -22.16 10.66 -0.74
C TYR A 50 -22.18 10.47 -2.27
N GLU A 51 -22.76 11.41 -3.03
CA GLU A 51 -22.86 11.31 -4.49
C GLU A 51 -21.49 11.15 -5.18
N VAL A 52 -20.44 11.74 -4.60
CA VAL A 52 -19.04 11.61 -5.06
C VAL A 52 -18.56 10.14 -5.04
N LEU A 53 -19.15 9.29 -4.21
CA LEU A 53 -18.79 7.87 -4.10
C LEU A 53 -19.51 6.97 -5.13
N ALA A 54 -20.28 7.55 -6.06
CA ALA A 54 -20.99 6.84 -7.12
C ALA A 54 -21.84 5.66 -6.59
N LEU A 55 -22.57 5.91 -5.51
CA LEU A 55 -23.30 4.85 -4.80
C LEU A 55 -24.44 4.27 -5.62
N ASN A 56 -24.63 2.96 -5.52
CA ASN A 56 -25.80 2.30 -6.05
C ASN A 56 -27.02 2.57 -5.15
N LEU A 57 -27.79 3.61 -5.51
CA LEU A 57 -28.93 4.06 -4.71
C LEU A 57 -30.10 3.05 -4.66
N ARG A 58 -30.08 1.99 -5.48
CA ARG A 58 -31.13 0.96 -5.54
C ARG A 58 -31.39 0.29 -4.18
N TYR A 59 -30.36 0.17 -3.35
CA TYR A 59 -30.43 -0.57 -2.09
C TYR A 59 -30.61 0.32 -0.85
N THR A 60 -30.79 1.64 -1.03
CA THR A 60 -30.88 2.60 0.08
C THR A 60 -32.09 2.36 1.01
N SER A 61 -33.16 1.78 0.46
CA SER A 61 -34.37 1.40 1.21
C SER A 61 -34.25 0.04 1.93
N ASP A 62 -33.25 -0.78 1.57
CA ASP A 62 -33.07 -2.10 2.17
C ASP A 62 -32.37 -1.98 3.54
N THR A 63 -33.20 -1.91 4.57
CA THR A 63 -32.73 -1.78 5.95
C THR A 63 -31.94 -2.99 6.43
N MET A 64 -32.30 -4.19 5.96
CA MET A 64 -31.66 -5.43 6.39
C MET A 64 -30.28 -5.54 5.79
N LEU A 65 -30.12 -5.17 4.52
CA LEU A 65 -28.79 -5.09 3.91
C LEU A 65 -27.91 -4.09 4.64
N ILE A 66 -28.41 -2.88 4.93
CA ILE A 66 -27.64 -1.85 5.66
C ILE A 66 -27.24 -2.33 7.05
N LEU A 67 -28.14 -3.03 7.75
CA LEU A 67 -27.87 -3.65 9.05
C LEU A 67 -26.76 -4.70 8.94
N HIS A 68 -26.86 -5.65 8.00
CA HIS A 68 -25.83 -6.67 7.80
C HIS A 68 -24.47 -6.06 7.41
N MET A 69 -24.47 -5.01 6.58
CA MET A 69 -23.24 -4.28 6.24
C MET A 69 -22.62 -3.62 7.46
N TYR A 70 -23.43 -3.03 8.34
CA TYR A 70 -22.96 -2.46 9.60
C TYR A 70 -22.35 -3.53 10.50
N ASP A 71 -23.07 -4.63 10.73
CA ASP A 71 -22.61 -5.69 11.64
C ASP A 71 -21.32 -6.33 11.13
N HIS A 72 -21.24 -6.61 9.83
CA HIS A 72 -20.02 -7.10 9.21
C HIS A 72 -18.87 -6.09 9.35
N PHE A 73 -19.09 -4.81 9.03
CA PHE A 73 -18.02 -3.83 9.12
C PHE A 73 -17.55 -3.60 10.56
N VAL A 74 -18.46 -3.27 11.48
CA VAL A 74 -18.14 -2.88 12.86
C VAL A 74 -17.78 -4.10 13.71
N HIS A 75 -18.63 -5.12 13.74
CA HIS A 75 -18.49 -6.21 14.69
C HIS A 75 -17.69 -7.40 14.15
N HIS A 76 -17.43 -7.48 12.84
CA HIS A 76 -16.50 -8.47 12.27
C HIS A 76 -15.16 -7.83 11.87
N VAL A 77 -15.15 -6.90 10.91
CA VAL A 77 -13.89 -6.33 10.39
C VAL A 77 -13.16 -5.48 11.43
N GLN A 78 -13.84 -4.53 12.07
CA GLN A 78 -13.20 -3.67 13.08
C GLN A 78 -12.87 -4.43 14.36
N SER A 79 -13.69 -5.43 14.75
CA SER A 79 -13.37 -6.30 15.89
C SER A 79 -12.09 -7.12 15.65
N LYS A 80 -11.92 -7.72 14.46
CA LYS A 80 -10.66 -8.40 14.09
C LYS A 80 -9.45 -7.47 14.19
N ARG A 81 -9.57 -6.25 13.67
CA ARG A 81 -8.52 -5.22 13.76
C ARG A 81 -8.21 -4.87 15.22
N PHE A 82 -9.24 -4.64 16.03
CA PHE A 82 -9.10 -4.34 17.45
C PHE A 82 -8.40 -5.46 18.22
N LEU A 83 -8.78 -6.72 18.00
CA LEU A 83 -8.12 -7.86 18.63
C LEU A 83 -6.65 -8.00 18.22
N LYS A 84 -6.34 -7.77 16.94
CA LYS A 84 -4.96 -7.77 16.44
C LYS A 84 -4.12 -6.66 17.10
N GLU A 85 -4.69 -5.47 17.18
CA GLU A 85 -4.05 -4.29 17.78
C GLU A 85 -3.88 -4.44 19.30
N GLN A 86 -4.81 -5.12 19.98
CA GLN A 86 -4.72 -5.43 21.41
C GLN A 86 -3.58 -6.41 21.71
N LYS A 87 -3.36 -7.40 20.83
CA LYS A 87 -2.25 -8.34 20.95
C LYS A 87 -0.92 -7.66 20.65
N ASN A 88 -0.79 -7.09 19.44
CA ASN A 88 0.42 -6.45 18.95
C ASN A 88 0.09 -5.02 18.46
N PRO A 89 0.31 -4.00 19.32
CA PRO A 89 0.08 -2.60 18.93
C PRO A 89 0.88 -2.20 17.69
N GLY A 90 0.23 -1.52 16.75
CA GLY A 90 0.78 -1.09 15.46
C GLY A 90 0.69 -2.13 14.34
N SER A 91 0.31 -3.37 14.64
CA SER A 91 0.29 -4.47 13.65
C SER A 91 -0.71 -4.25 12.51
N VAL A 92 -1.83 -3.56 12.76
CA VAL A 92 -2.82 -3.25 11.71
C VAL A 92 -2.23 -2.27 10.69
N SER A 93 -1.57 -1.20 11.14
CA SER A 93 -0.89 -0.24 10.26
C SER A 93 0.16 -0.92 9.41
N LEU A 94 1.04 -1.72 10.04
CA LEU A 94 2.07 -2.48 9.35
C LEU A 94 1.46 -3.40 8.29
N THR A 95 0.39 -4.12 8.62
CA THR A 95 -0.28 -5.00 7.65
C THR A 95 -0.78 -4.22 6.43
N GLU A 96 -1.38 -3.05 6.63
CA GLU A 96 -1.82 -2.20 5.51
C GLU A 96 -0.64 -1.69 4.68
N GLU A 97 0.48 -1.31 5.30
CA GLU A 97 1.70 -0.92 4.60
C GLU A 97 2.26 -2.07 3.73
N HIS A 98 2.30 -3.28 4.27
CA HIS A 98 2.69 -4.49 3.55
C HIS A 98 1.74 -4.79 2.37
N THR A 99 0.44 -4.47 2.47
CA THR A 99 -0.50 -4.72 1.35
C THR A 99 -0.19 -3.86 0.12
N LEU A 100 0.23 -2.61 0.30
CA LEU A 100 0.59 -1.74 -0.83
C LEU A 100 1.89 -2.20 -1.50
N ALA A 101 2.89 -2.57 -0.71
CA ALA A 101 4.15 -3.15 -1.19
C ALA A 101 3.89 -4.39 -2.06
N LYS A 102 3.11 -5.34 -1.51
CA LYS A 102 2.72 -6.58 -2.21
C LYS A 102 1.91 -6.30 -3.48
N ALA A 103 1.03 -5.31 -3.47
CA ALA A 103 0.23 -4.97 -4.65
C ALA A 103 1.09 -4.38 -5.78
N ARG A 104 2.06 -3.51 -5.45
CA ARG A 104 3.06 -3.01 -6.41
C ARG A 104 3.95 -4.12 -6.93
N GLU A 105 4.38 -5.03 -6.05
CA GLU A 105 5.17 -6.20 -6.44
C GLU A 105 4.42 -7.12 -7.42
N LYS A 106 3.14 -7.43 -7.13
CA LYS A 106 2.27 -8.22 -8.00
C LYS A 106 2.11 -7.58 -9.38
N PHE A 107 1.88 -6.26 -9.41
CA PHE A 107 1.79 -5.50 -10.65
C PHE A 107 3.11 -5.55 -11.44
N ALA A 108 4.24 -5.31 -10.78
CA ALA A 108 5.56 -5.35 -11.41
C ALA A 108 5.88 -6.72 -12.03
N LYS A 109 5.53 -7.82 -11.33
CA LYS A 109 5.66 -9.19 -11.83
C LYS A 109 4.74 -9.44 -13.04
N ALA A 110 3.48 -9.04 -12.97
CA ALA A 110 2.50 -9.24 -14.04
C ALA A 110 2.91 -8.55 -15.36
N HIS A 111 3.57 -7.38 -15.26
CA HIS A 111 4.08 -6.64 -16.42
C HIS A 111 5.55 -6.93 -16.78
N ASN A 112 6.13 -8.01 -16.24
CA ASN A 112 7.51 -8.44 -16.54
C ASN A 112 8.56 -7.34 -16.34
N LEU A 113 8.40 -6.50 -15.32
CA LEU A 113 9.41 -5.50 -14.98
C LEU A 113 10.71 -6.18 -14.50
N PRO A 114 11.87 -5.52 -14.66
CA PRO A 114 13.14 -6.07 -14.23
C PRO A 114 13.14 -6.54 -12.77
N GLN A 115 13.77 -7.68 -12.49
CA GLN A 115 13.77 -8.27 -11.14
C GLN A 115 14.33 -7.32 -10.06
N ARG A 116 15.27 -6.44 -10.44
CA ARG A 116 15.79 -5.37 -9.57
C ARG A 116 14.69 -4.43 -9.05
N TYR A 117 13.67 -4.14 -9.84
CA TYR A 117 12.52 -3.34 -9.43
C TYR A 117 11.55 -4.12 -8.55
N VAL A 118 11.30 -5.39 -8.88
CA VAL A 118 10.46 -6.27 -8.05
C VAL A 118 11.03 -6.41 -6.64
N LYS A 119 12.36 -6.58 -6.54
CA LYS A 119 13.06 -6.72 -5.26
C LYS A 119 12.90 -5.50 -4.35
N ILE A 120 12.89 -4.29 -4.91
CA ILE A 120 12.64 -3.05 -4.15
C ILE A 120 11.30 -3.13 -3.39
N PHE A 121 10.27 -3.75 -3.96
CA PHE A 121 8.96 -3.89 -3.31
C PHE A 121 8.85 -5.04 -2.31
N GLY A 122 9.86 -5.92 -2.23
CA GLY A 122 9.89 -6.98 -1.22
C GLY A 122 9.97 -6.45 0.22
N ASN A 123 10.46 -5.21 0.40
CA ASN A 123 10.53 -4.57 1.70
C ASN A 123 9.44 -3.49 1.86
N ALA A 124 8.46 -3.72 2.74
CA ALA A 124 7.33 -2.78 2.91
C ALA A 124 7.74 -1.37 3.35
N LYS A 125 8.89 -1.23 4.03
CA LYS A 125 9.45 0.06 4.48
C LYS A 125 9.79 1.00 3.31
N VAL A 126 9.97 0.44 2.12
CA VAL A 126 10.24 1.19 0.88
C VAL A 126 9.04 2.00 0.41
N THR A 127 7.84 1.51 0.70
CA THR A 127 6.59 1.98 0.11
C THR A 127 5.64 2.64 1.10
N SER A 128 6.04 2.68 2.37
CA SER A 128 5.27 3.24 3.48
C SER A 128 5.56 4.73 3.65
N ASP A 129 4.99 5.53 2.76
CA ASP A 129 5.07 7.00 2.77
C ASP A 129 3.70 7.67 2.57
N ASP A 130 2.63 6.89 2.67
CA ASP A 130 1.24 7.32 2.50
C ASP A 130 0.66 7.78 3.84
N GLU A 131 0.46 9.09 4.01
CA GLU A 131 -0.05 9.68 5.25
C GLU A 131 -1.34 10.48 5.00
N TRP A 132 -2.34 10.33 5.87
CA TRP A 132 -3.60 11.08 5.77
C TRP A 132 -3.39 12.56 6.13
N ASP A 133 -3.74 13.47 5.22
CA ASP A 133 -3.78 14.90 5.50
C ASP A 133 -5.22 15.35 5.78
N GLY A 134 -5.52 15.62 7.05
CA GLY A 134 -6.85 16.06 7.49
C GLY A 134 -7.27 17.44 6.96
N THR A 135 -6.33 18.26 6.48
CA THR A 135 -6.65 19.57 5.92
C THR A 135 -7.12 19.48 4.46
N LEU A 136 -6.48 18.61 3.68
CA LEU A 136 -6.81 18.38 2.27
C LEU A 136 -7.87 17.28 2.11
N GLY A 137 -8.11 16.47 3.14
CA GLY A 137 -9.05 15.34 3.09
C GLY A 137 -8.60 14.25 2.12
N VAL A 138 -7.28 14.13 1.89
CA VAL A 138 -6.69 13.16 0.97
C VAL A 138 -5.44 12.53 1.59
N HIS A 139 -5.13 11.34 1.10
CA HIS A 139 -3.86 10.67 1.35
C HIS A 139 -2.74 11.35 0.57
N VAL A 140 -1.73 11.84 1.29
CA VAL A 140 -0.59 12.56 0.73
C VAL A 140 0.63 11.67 0.81
N ILE A 141 1.30 11.48 -0.33
CA ILE A 141 2.55 10.73 -0.34
C ILE A 141 3.67 11.68 0.06
N LYS A 142 4.21 11.44 1.25
CA LYS A 142 5.32 12.19 1.81
C LYS A 142 6.65 11.69 1.26
N ARG A 143 7.69 12.49 1.43
CA ARG A 143 9.05 12.15 1.02
C ARG A 143 9.73 11.36 2.15
N LEU A 144 10.33 10.23 1.81
CA LEU A 144 11.28 9.57 2.71
C LEU A 144 12.64 10.29 2.59
N PRO A 145 13.23 10.80 3.69
CA PRO A 145 14.43 11.63 3.63
C PRO A 145 15.65 10.86 3.10
N PHE A 146 15.66 9.53 3.24
CA PHE A 146 16.74 8.67 2.78
C PHE A 146 16.62 8.26 1.31
N ARG A 147 15.46 8.47 0.67
CA ARG A 147 15.18 7.96 -0.68
C ARG A 147 15.70 8.93 -1.76
N SER A 148 16.40 8.40 -2.75
CA SER A 148 16.94 9.17 -3.87
C SER A 148 15.86 9.76 -4.77
N GLU A 149 16.22 10.75 -5.58
CA GLU A 149 15.33 11.32 -6.61
C GLU A 149 14.95 10.27 -7.67
N ALA A 150 15.88 9.38 -8.03
CA ALA A 150 15.64 8.27 -8.95
C ALA A 150 14.56 7.32 -8.41
N ALA A 151 14.68 6.90 -7.15
CA ALA A 151 13.69 6.02 -6.52
C ALA A 151 12.32 6.69 -6.36
N ASN A 152 12.28 7.98 -6.01
CA ASN A 152 11.02 8.74 -5.97
C ASN A 152 10.37 8.83 -7.37
N THR A 153 11.17 9.08 -8.40
CA THR A 153 10.69 9.15 -9.80
C THR A 153 10.18 7.80 -10.26
N PHE A 154 10.87 6.71 -9.92
CA PHE A 154 10.45 5.34 -10.21
C PHE A 154 9.08 5.02 -9.61
N ILE A 155 8.91 5.19 -8.29
CA ILE A 155 7.65 4.88 -7.60
C ILE A 155 6.49 5.70 -8.19
N ARG A 156 6.72 6.99 -8.46
CA ARG A 156 5.74 7.87 -9.11
C ARG A 156 5.31 7.35 -10.47
N ARG A 157 6.29 7.05 -11.35
CA ARG A 157 6.01 6.57 -12.71
C ARG A 157 5.34 5.21 -12.69
N LEU A 158 5.74 4.32 -11.78
CA LEU A 158 5.10 3.03 -11.62
C LEU A 158 3.63 3.17 -11.22
N ASP A 159 3.32 3.99 -10.22
CA ASP A 159 1.95 4.21 -9.76
C ASP A 159 1.08 4.86 -10.84
N THR A 160 1.63 5.82 -11.61
CA THR A 160 0.92 6.40 -12.77
C THR A 160 0.66 5.35 -13.84
N TYR A 161 1.69 4.59 -14.22
CA TYR A 161 1.57 3.54 -15.21
C TYR A 161 0.55 2.48 -14.78
N TRP A 162 0.59 2.05 -13.52
CA TRP A 162 -0.37 1.11 -12.95
C TRP A 162 -1.80 1.64 -12.96
N LYS A 163 -2.00 2.91 -12.60
CA LYS A 163 -3.31 3.54 -12.66
C LYS A 163 -3.86 3.57 -14.08
N ASP A 164 -3.04 3.99 -15.03
CA ASP A 164 -3.43 4.12 -16.43
C ASP A 164 -3.74 2.75 -17.06
N THR A 165 -2.90 1.73 -16.84
CA THR A 165 -3.16 0.37 -17.34
C THR A 165 -4.43 -0.22 -16.74
N THR A 166 -4.65 -0.06 -15.44
CA THR A 166 -5.86 -0.57 -14.78
C THR A 166 -7.13 0.12 -15.29
N ILE A 167 -7.07 1.42 -15.57
CA ILE A 167 -8.21 2.14 -16.17
C ILE A 167 -8.45 1.65 -17.61
N MET A 168 -7.41 1.38 -18.38
CA MET A 168 -7.54 0.86 -19.74
C MET A 168 -8.09 -0.59 -19.77
N GLU A 169 -7.65 -1.45 -18.84
CA GLU A 169 -8.06 -2.85 -18.77
C GLU A 169 -9.44 -3.04 -18.13
N CYS A 170 -9.70 -2.37 -17.01
CA CYS A 170 -10.89 -2.60 -16.19
C CYS A 170 -11.90 -1.44 -16.20
N GLY A 171 -11.59 -0.32 -16.88
CA GLY A 171 -12.44 0.88 -16.92
C GLY A 171 -12.50 1.68 -15.61
N GLN A 172 -11.94 1.16 -14.52
CA GLN A 172 -12.07 1.73 -13.18
C GLN A 172 -10.82 1.51 -12.33
N TRP A 173 -10.37 2.57 -11.66
CA TRP A 173 -9.40 2.50 -10.57
C TRP A 173 -10.09 2.31 -9.22
N ARG A 174 -9.76 1.23 -8.50
CA ARG A 174 -10.36 0.92 -7.18
C ARG A 174 -9.48 1.24 -5.98
N GLN A 175 -8.20 1.57 -6.17
CA GLN A 175 -7.35 1.93 -5.04
C GLN A 175 -7.56 3.38 -4.60
N ARG A 176 -7.04 3.69 -3.40
CA ARG A 176 -7.02 5.04 -2.84
C ARG A 176 -6.37 6.01 -3.84
N ASN A 177 -6.99 7.17 -4.04
CA ASN A 177 -6.34 8.26 -4.75
C ASN A 177 -5.30 8.89 -3.84
N ARG A 178 -4.06 8.93 -4.31
CA ARG A 178 -2.93 9.48 -3.59
C ARG A 178 -2.50 10.79 -4.23
N HIS A 179 -2.25 11.80 -3.42
CA HIS A 179 -1.84 13.12 -3.87
C HIS A 179 -0.35 13.33 -3.61
N TRP A 180 0.36 13.76 -4.64
CA TRP A 180 1.75 14.21 -4.52
C TRP A 180 1.74 15.71 -4.27
N PRO A 181 2.19 16.18 -3.10
CA PRO A 181 2.18 17.60 -2.80
C PRO A 181 3.22 18.31 -3.67
N SER A 182 2.90 19.52 -4.14
CA SER A 182 3.84 20.34 -4.93
C SER A 182 5.09 20.71 -4.12
N GLU A 183 4.94 20.92 -2.82
CA GLU A 183 6.04 21.06 -1.87
C GLU A 183 6.26 19.72 -1.15
N PRO A 184 7.41 19.06 -1.31
CA PRO A 184 7.71 17.81 -0.62
C PRO A 184 7.69 18.02 0.90
N ARG A 185 6.94 17.17 1.61
CA ARG A 185 6.94 17.10 3.07
C ARG A 185 7.57 15.79 3.50
N ASP A 186 8.45 15.83 4.49
CA ASP A 186 9.10 14.61 4.99
C ASP A 186 8.11 13.76 5.80
N SER A 187 8.19 12.45 5.60
CA SER A 187 7.43 11.46 6.37
C SER A 187 7.99 11.33 7.78
N VAL A 188 7.12 10.92 8.71
CA VAL A 188 7.53 10.55 10.08
C VAL A 188 8.25 9.19 10.09
N CYS A 189 8.14 8.40 9.01
CA CYS A 189 8.82 7.13 8.89
C CYS A 189 10.35 7.33 8.72
N CYS A 190 11.10 7.02 9.78
CA CYS A 190 12.56 7.10 9.80
C CYS A 190 13.25 5.72 9.76
N ARG A 191 12.48 4.63 9.62
CA ARG A 191 13.04 3.27 9.62
C ARG A 191 13.70 2.97 8.28
N LEU A 192 14.99 2.64 8.33
CA LEU A 192 15.74 2.31 7.12
C LEU A 192 15.34 0.91 6.60
N PRO A 193 15.08 0.78 5.29
CA PRO A 193 14.99 -0.52 4.66
C PRO A 193 16.37 -1.17 4.57
N LEU A 194 16.39 -2.50 4.58
CA LEU A 194 17.58 -3.32 4.43
C LEU A 194 17.63 -3.89 3.01
N ASP A 195 18.84 -4.27 2.57
CA ASP A 195 19.10 -5.00 1.34
C ASP A 195 18.54 -4.34 0.07
N LEU A 196 18.71 -3.01 -0.03
CA LEU A 196 18.30 -2.25 -1.20
C LEU A 196 19.46 -1.88 -2.13
N PRO A 197 19.21 -1.69 -3.43
CA PRO A 197 20.17 -1.11 -4.36
C PRO A 197 20.76 0.20 -3.85
N ILE A 198 22.07 0.41 -4.04
CA ILE A 198 22.77 1.59 -3.53
C ILE A 198 22.15 2.91 -4.00
N ASP A 199 21.66 2.94 -5.23
CA ASP A 199 21.03 4.09 -5.87
C ASP A 199 19.56 4.32 -5.48
N TYR A 200 19.01 3.45 -4.64
CA TYR A 200 17.76 3.74 -3.94
C TYR A 200 17.94 4.86 -2.90
N PHE A 201 19.11 4.92 -2.26
CA PHE A 201 19.39 5.89 -1.22
C PHE A 201 19.89 7.21 -1.80
N ASP A 202 19.51 8.33 -1.18
CA ASP A 202 20.11 9.62 -1.52
C ASP A 202 21.60 9.61 -1.17
N SER A 203 22.44 10.05 -2.11
CA SER A 203 23.89 10.02 -1.94
C SER A 203 24.38 10.86 -0.76
N ALA A 204 23.78 12.03 -0.52
CA ALA A 204 24.15 12.86 0.62
C ALA A 204 23.73 12.14 1.89
N PHE A 205 22.48 11.65 1.98
CA PHE A 205 22.00 10.89 3.13
C PHE A 205 22.90 9.68 3.44
N TYR A 206 23.17 8.83 2.45
CA TYR A 206 24.00 7.63 2.60
C TYR A 206 25.40 7.94 3.12
N ASN A 207 26.04 8.99 2.58
CA ASN A 207 27.39 9.39 2.95
C ASN A 207 27.50 10.00 4.36
N HIS A 208 26.38 10.32 5.02
CA HIS A 208 26.36 10.73 6.43
C HIS A 208 26.19 9.55 7.41
N LEU A 209 25.81 8.36 6.92
CA LEU A 209 25.64 7.18 7.77
C LEU A 209 26.98 6.61 8.24
N LEU A 210 26.99 5.83 9.32
CA LEU A 210 28.18 5.09 9.73
C LEU A 210 28.53 3.98 8.71
N PRO A 211 29.82 3.68 8.47
CA PRO A 211 30.23 2.65 7.51
C PRO A 211 29.58 1.27 7.70
N GLY A 212 29.49 0.80 8.96
CA GLY A 212 28.82 -0.47 9.27
C GLY A 212 27.33 -0.48 8.89
N LEU A 213 26.64 0.65 9.11
CA LEU A 213 25.23 0.79 8.73
C LEU A 213 25.06 0.83 7.21
N ARG A 214 25.95 1.55 6.50
CA ARG A 214 25.97 1.58 5.02
C ARG A 214 26.01 0.17 4.45
N LYS A 215 26.91 -0.68 4.96
CA LYS A 215 27.05 -2.08 4.54
C LYS A 215 25.78 -2.90 4.78
N LYS A 216 25.07 -2.66 5.90
CA LYS A 216 23.85 -3.39 6.26
C LYS A 216 22.63 -3.00 5.40
N ILE A 217 22.53 -1.74 4.97
CA ILE A 217 21.34 -1.25 4.26
C ILE A 217 21.42 -1.40 2.73
N THR A 218 22.64 -1.47 2.17
CA THR A 218 22.84 -1.52 0.72
C THR A 218 23.37 -2.84 0.21
N GLU A 219 22.81 -3.27 -0.90
CA GLU A 219 23.43 -4.22 -1.82
C GLU A 219 24.27 -3.47 -2.87
N GLU A 220 25.38 -4.08 -3.30
CA GLU A 220 26.25 -3.57 -4.37
C GLU A 220 25.63 -3.76 -5.77
N ARG A 221 24.35 -3.40 -5.92
CA ARG A 221 23.62 -3.46 -7.18
C ARG A 221 23.02 -2.11 -7.50
N LEU A 222 22.94 -1.83 -8.79
CA LEU A 222 22.35 -0.61 -9.33
C LEU A 222 20.96 -0.95 -9.88
N ALA A 223 19.93 -0.20 -9.47
CA ALA A 223 18.56 -0.39 -9.94
C ALA A 223 18.20 0.49 -11.13
N PHE A 224 18.64 1.73 -11.11
CA PHE A 224 18.15 2.83 -11.93
C PHE A 224 19.24 3.32 -12.92
N PRO A 225 18.82 3.89 -14.07
CA PRO A 225 19.72 4.66 -14.94
C PRO A 225 20.26 5.92 -14.23
N ALA A 226 21.35 6.47 -14.75
CA ALA A 226 21.98 7.66 -14.17
C ALA A 226 21.09 8.92 -14.20
N ASP A 227 20.21 9.04 -15.19
CA ASP A 227 19.18 10.08 -15.28
C ASP A 227 17.81 9.51 -14.88
N PRO A 228 17.17 10.01 -13.80
CA PRO A 228 15.82 9.61 -13.41
C PRO A 228 14.78 9.73 -14.52
N SER A 229 15.01 10.61 -15.50
CA SER A 229 14.11 10.83 -16.63
C SER A 229 13.99 9.63 -17.55
N ASP A 230 14.94 8.70 -17.51
CA ASP A 230 14.95 7.50 -18.34
C ASP A 230 14.26 6.29 -17.70
N ILE A 231 13.85 6.40 -16.44
CA ILE A 231 13.13 5.33 -15.71
C ILE A 231 11.72 5.12 -16.28
N LEU A 232 11.36 3.89 -16.64
CA LEU A 232 10.04 3.56 -17.19
C LEU A 232 9.63 4.47 -18.36
N LYS A 233 10.60 4.84 -19.22
CA LYS A 233 10.38 5.76 -20.33
C LYS A 233 9.70 5.04 -21.51
N VAL A 234 8.43 5.38 -21.73
CA VAL A 234 7.62 4.98 -22.89
C VAL A 234 8.26 5.51 -24.18
N PRO A 235 8.20 4.79 -25.32
CA PRO A 235 7.44 3.55 -25.55
C PRO A 235 8.23 2.24 -25.34
N SER A 236 9.56 2.27 -25.32
CA SER A 236 10.38 1.05 -25.43
C SER A 236 11.10 0.65 -24.15
N PHE A 237 10.92 1.39 -23.04
CA PHE A 237 11.55 1.12 -21.75
C PHE A 237 13.05 0.75 -21.87
N PRO A 238 13.86 1.62 -22.50
CA PRO A 238 15.21 1.26 -22.95
C PRO A 238 16.17 0.97 -21.79
N ALA A 239 15.97 1.59 -20.63
CA ALA A 239 16.77 1.33 -19.44
C ALA A 239 16.37 0.00 -18.78
N GLU A 240 15.09 -0.34 -18.80
CA GLU A 240 14.55 -1.58 -18.25
C GLU A 240 14.98 -2.81 -19.05
N ALA A 241 15.10 -2.67 -20.38
CA ALA A 241 15.56 -3.73 -21.27
C ALA A 241 17.04 -4.13 -21.06
N LEU A 242 17.83 -3.32 -20.35
CA LEU A 242 19.22 -3.62 -20.05
C LEU A 242 19.33 -4.70 -18.96
N SER A 243 20.29 -5.61 -19.15
CA SER A 243 20.73 -6.52 -18.09
C SER A 243 21.39 -5.72 -16.95
N ASP A 244 21.37 -6.26 -15.74
CA ASP A 244 21.97 -5.60 -14.57
C ASP A 244 23.47 -5.32 -14.78
N MET A 245 24.18 -6.21 -15.48
CA MET A 245 25.59 -6.04 -15.82
C MET A 245 25.82 -4.92 -16.84
N ASP A 246 24.97 -4.80 -17.85
CA ASP A 246 25.07 -3.72 -18.84
C ASP A 246 24.69 -2.37 -18.25
N LEU A 247 23.72 -2.36 -17.33
CA LEU A 247 23.33 -1.19 -16.57
C LEU A 247 24.51 -0.72 -15.70
N LEU A 248 25.15 -1.62 -14.96
CA LEU A 248 26.36 -1.31 -14.18
C LEU A 248 27.51 -0.83 -15.06
N ARG A 249 27.75 -1.48 -16.21
CA ARG A 249 28.82 -1.07 -17.15
C ARG A 249 28.58 0.34 -17.69
N ARG A 250 27.32 0.70 -17.96
CA ARG A 250 26.95 1.97 -18.60
C ARG A 250 26.85 3.13 -17.62
N TYR A 251 26.28 2.90 -16.44
CA TYR A 251 25.94 3.95 -15.47
C TYR A 251 26.71 3.84 -14.15
N GLY A 252 27.30 2.69 -13.85
CA GLY A 252 27.93 2.42 -12.56
C GLY A 252 29.02 3.42 -12.20
N THR A 253 29.90 3.81 -13.13
CA THR A 253 30.95 4.80 -12.86
C THR A 253 30.39 6.17 -12.46
N ILE A 254 29.28 6.59 -13.08
CA ILE A 254 28.64 7.89 -12.82
C ILE A 254 27.89 7.86 -11.51
N VAL A 255 27.16 6.77 -11.24
CA VAL A 255 26.30 6.67 -10.06
C VAL A 255 27.13 6.37 -8.81
N LEU A 256 28.02 5.37 -8.86
CA LEU A 256 28.82 4.96 -7.71
C LEU A 256 29.82 6.04 -7.26
N ALA A 257 30.30 6.90 -8.17
CA ALA A 257 31.17 8.02 -7.82
C ALA A 257 30.55 9.03 -6.84
N ARG A 258 29.22 8.97 -6.63
CA ARG A 258 28.50 9.82 -5.66
C ARG A 258 28.49 9.23 -4.25
N TYR A 259 28.85 7.95 -4.09
CA TYR A 259 28.73 7.24 -2.82
C TYR A 259 30.10 6.93 -2.23
N CYS A 260 30.23 7.14 -0.91
CA CYS A 260 31.38 6.74 -0.12
C CYS A 260 31.15 5.31 0.37
N ILE A 261 31.48 4.35 -0.51
CA ILE A 261 31.38 2.92 -0.22
C ILE A 261 32.49 2.55 0.76
N PRO A 262 32.18 1.91 1.91
CA PRO A 262 33.20 1.48 2.87
C PRO A 262 34.20 0.51 2.22
N ASP A 263 35.50 0.74 2.40
CA ASP A 263 36.51 -0.29 2.16
C ASP A 263 36.32 -1.41 3.21
N ASP A 264 36.59 -2.67 2.85
CA ASP A 264 36.35 -3.90 3.64
C ASP A 264 37.08 -4.00 5.01
N ALA A 265 37.60 -2.90 5.56
CA ALA A 265 38.46 -2.89 6.73
C ALA A 265 38.03 -1.90 7.83
N VAL A 266 36.78 -1.93 8.32
CA VAL A 266 36.50 -1.36 9.66
C VAL A 266 35.30 -2.03 10.35
N GLU A 267 35.63 -2.74 11.44
CA GLU A 267 34.88 -3.13 12.65
C GLU A 267 33.34 -3.30 12.60
N GLU A 268 32.90 -4.51 12.95
CA GLU A 268 31.54 -4.84 13.38
C GLU A 268 31.14 -3.97 14.57
N ILE A 269 30.27 -2.99 14.33
CA ILE A 269 29.49 -2.37 15.40
C ILE A 269 28.30 -3.31 15.62
N GLU A 270 28.36 -4.11 16.68
CA GLU A 270 27.19 -4.79 17.26
C GLU A 270 26.19 -3.71 17.67
N LEU A 271 25.23 -3.44 16.79
CA LEU A 271 24.01 -2.72 17.16
C LEU A 271 23.03 -3.77 17.66
N ASP A 272 22.72 -3.70 18.96
CA ASP A 272 21.77 -4.54 19.66
C ASP A 272 20.56 -4.85 18.77
N ASN A 273 20.41 -6.15 18.52
CA ASN A 273 19.34 -6.73 17.75
C ASN A 273 18.05 -6.70 18.59
N GLU A 274 17.40 -5.54 18.70
CA GLU A 274 15.96 -5.49 18.96
C GLU A 274 15.22 -5.66 17.63
N GLY A 275 15.47 -6.81 17.00
CA GLY A 275 14.72 -7.36 15.89
C GLY A 275 14.18 -8.70 16.33
N GLU A 276 13.03 -8.68 17.01
CA GLU A 276 12.12 -9.82 16.95
C GLU A 276 11.72 -9.97 15.48
N GLU A 277 12.41 -10.88 14.79
CA GLU A 277 11.92 -11.54 13.60
C GLU A 277 10.70 -12.37 14.01
N ASP A 278 9.55 -11.72 14.07
CA ASP A 278 8.27 -12.43 14.05
C ASP A 278 8.04 -12.91 12.60
N ASP A 279 8.72 -14.01 12.25
CA ASP A 279 8.24 -14.97 11.28
C ASP A 279 6.89 -15.51 11.79
N LEU A 280 5.81 -14.78 11.53
CA LEU A 280 4.46 -15.30 11.70
C LEU A 280 4.11 -16.15 10.48
N ASP A 281 4.78 -17.31 10.39
CA ASP A 281 4.13 -18.53 9.91
C ASP A 281 3.17 -18.97 11.03
N ASP A 282 1.94 -18.44 10.99
CA ASP A 282 0.80 -19.09 11.65
C ASP A 282 0.01 -19.84 10.55
N ASP A 283 0.55 -20.99 10.17
CA ASP A 283 -0.27 -22.13 9.78
C ASP A 283 -0.87 -22.70 11.08
N ASP A 284 -2.09 -22.29 11.40
CA ASP A 284 -3.00 -23.10 12.22
C ASP A 284 -4.37 -23.13 11.56
N ASP A 285 -4.61 -24.29 10.94
CA ASP A 285 -5.87 -24.79 10.41
C ASP A 285 -6.84 -25.01 11.58
N ASP A 286 -7.99 -24.34 11.58
CA ASP A 286 -9.16 -24.82 12.31
C ASP A 286 -10.41 -24.66 11.43
N ARG A 287 -10.57 -25.65 10.55
CA ARG A 287 -11.86 -26.13 10.06
C ARG A 287 -12.88 -26.27 11.20
N MET A 288 -13.93 -25.46 11.15
CA MET A 288 -15.28 -25.93 11.46
C MET A 288 -16.23 -25.47 10.36
N GLY A 289 -16.79 -26.45 9.64
CA GLY A 289 -17.61 -26.24 8.46
C GLY A 289 -19.00 -25.70 8.75
N ASP A 290 -19.48 -24.88 7.81
CA ASP A 290 -20.76 -25.10 7.17
C ASP A 290 -20.64 -24.66 5.71
N GLY A 291 -21.11 -25.50 4.80
CA GLY A 291 -20.76 -25.45 3.39
C GLY A 291 -21.57 -24.43 2.62
N LEU A 292 -20.88 -23.58 1.86
CA LEU A 292 -21.38 -22.97 0.63
C LEU A 292 -20.20 -22.84 -0.35
N ASN A 293 -20.24 -23.66 -1.40
CA ASN A 293 -19.29 -23.64 -2.52
C ASN A 293 -19.21 -22.24 -3.15
N VAL A 294 -18.02 -21.66 -3.16
CA VAL A 294 -17.64 -20.57 -4.09
C VAL A 294 -16.38 -21.06 -4.80
N VAL A 295 -16.56 -21.82 -5.87
CA VAL A 295 -15.48 -22.35 -6.72
C VAL A 295 -15.50 -21.66 -8.11
N GLU A 296 -16.28 -20.60 -8.30
CA GLU A 296 -16.51 -20.05 -9.65
C GLU A 296 -15.76 -18.76 -9.99
N GLU A 297 -14.91 -18.18 -9.12
CA GLU A 297 -14.22 -16.91 -9.45
C GLU A 297 -12.72 -17.05 -9.86
N GLU A 298 -12.12 -18.25 -9.74
CA GLU A 298 -10.68 -18.43 -10.02
C GLU A 298 -10.36 -18.85 -11.47
N GLU A 299 -11.31 -19.41 -12.22
CA GLU A 299 -11.07 -19.80 -13.62
C GLU A 299 -11.21 -18.62 -14.61
N ASP A 300 -12.05 -17.61 -14.30
CA ASP A 300 -12.38 -16.52 -15.23
C ASP A 300 -11.21 -15.55 -15.50
N ILE A 301 -10.27 -15.38 -14.57
CA ILE A 301 -9.14 -14.44 -14.74
C ILE A 301 -8.01 -15.07 -15.59
N ILE A 302 -7.80 -16.39 -15.47
CA ILE A 302 -6.74 -17.09 -16.21
C ILE A 302 -7.16 -17.28 -17.68
N GLU A 303 -8.44 -17.55 -17.94
CA GLU A 303 -8.95 -17.75 -19.30
C GLU A 303 -8.93 -16.45 -20.13
N GLN A 304 -9.21 -15.30 -19.51
CA GLN A 304 -9.17 -14.00 -20.19
C GLN A 304 -7.75 -13.54 -20.54
N CYS A 305 -6.74 -13.87 -19.73
CA CYS A 305 -5.34 -13.57 -20.05
C CYS A 305 -4.79 -14.42 -21.21
N GLN A 306 -5.25 -15.68 -21.35
CA GLN A 306 -4.83 -16.55 -22.46
C GLN A 306 -5.48 -16.17 -23.80
N ALA A 307 -6.71 -15.65 -23.77
CA ALA A 307 -7.40 -15.17 -24.98
C ALA A 307 -6.69 -13.96 -25.63
N PHE A 308 -6.09 -13.07 -24.84
CA PHE A 308 -5.38 -11.90 -25.37
C PHE A 308 -4.00 -12.26 -25.96
N ALA A 309 -3.28 -13.22 -25.36
CA ALA A 309 -2.00 -13.71 -25.91
C ALA A 309 -2.16 -14.34 -27.30
N HIS A 310 -3.31 -14.97 -27.57
CA HIS A 310 -3.65 -15.51 -28.89
C HIS A 310 -4.01 -14.42 -29.92
N LEU A 311 -4.60 -13.31 -29.49
CA LEU A 311 -5.01 -12.20 -30.37
C LEU A 311 -3.84 -11.31 -30.81
N VAL A 312 -2.83 -11.15 -29.95
CA VAL A 312 -1.61 -10.38 -30.26
C VAL A 312 -0.71 -11.15 -31.23
N ASN A 313 -0.67 -12.48 -31.16
CA ASN A 313 0.12 -13.31 -32.06
C ASN A 313 -0.52 -13.54 -33.44
N SER A 314 -1.82 -13.28 -33.59
CA SER A 314 -2.56 -13.45 -34.87
C SER A 314 -2.65 -12.18 -35.71
N ASN A 315 -2.22 -11.03 -35.19
CA ASN A 315 -2.14 -9.74 -35.92
C ASN A 315 -0.71 -9.39 -36.38
N LEU A 316 0.23 -10.34 -36.31
CA LEU A 316 1.58 -10.24 -36.85
C LEU A 316 1.81 -11.30 -37.95
N VAL A 317 0.92 -11.34 -38.96
CA VAL A 317 1.19 -11.88 -40.30
C VAL A 317 0.47 -11.01 -41.32
#